data_AF-A0A7Z1SBB6-F1
#
_entry.id   AF-A0A7Z1SBB6-F1
#
_cell.length_a   1.000
_cell.length_b   1.000
_cell.length_c   1.000
_cell.angle_alpha   90.00
_cell.angle_beta   90.00
_cell.angle_gamma   90.00
#
_symmetry.space_group_name_H-M   'P 1'
#
loop_
_entity.id
_entity.type
_entity.pdbx_description
1 polymer ?
#
loop_
_entity_poly.entity_id
_entity_poly.type
_entity_poly.pdbx_seq_one_letter_code
_entity_poly.pdbx_strand_id
1 'polypeptide(L)'
;MLVQAILVGIWAGIAGVDKLVLQTHIHRPIVTGLIVGLILGDVNTGLITGATLELVWIGAVAIGGAQPPNVVIGGVIGTALAIITKSDPQVTVGLAVPFAVAAQALITLLY
;
A
#
# COMPACT_ATOMS: atom_id res chain seq x y z
N MET A 1 19.58 2.81 -0.96
CA MET A 1 18.76 1.68 -0.48
C MET A 1 18.33 1.82 0.98
N LEU A 2 19.23 1.94 1.97
CA LEU A 2 18.83 2.04 3.39
C LEU A 2 17.97 3.29 3.70
N VAL A 3 18.38 4.47 3.22
CA VAL A 3 17.63 5.72 3.43
C VAL A 3 16.22 5.64 2.83
N GLN A 4 16.09 5.12 1.62
CA GLN A 4 14.80 4.94 0.95
C GLN A 4 13.91 3.96 1.71
N ALA A 5 14.46 2.84 2.20
CA ALA A 5 13.70 1.88 3.00
C ALA A 5 13.17 2.51 4.30
N ILE A 6 13.98 3.34 4.98
CA ILE A 6 13.56 4.09 6.17
C ILE A 6 12.44 5.08 5.82
N LEU A 7 12.59 5.85 4.73
CA LEU A 7 11.57 6.82 4.30
C LEU A 7 10.25 6.14 3.93
N VAL A 8 10.31 5.02 3.20
CA VAL A 8 9.12 4.21 2.87
C VAL A 8 8.48 3.65 4.14
N GLY A 9 9.28 3.17 5.11
CA GLY A 9 8.79 2.68 6.40
C GLY A 9 8.10 3.76 7.23
N ILE A 10 8.68 4.97 7.31
CA ILE A 10 8.08 6.12 7.98
C ILE A 10 6.75 6.48 7.32
N TRP A 11 6.73 6.56 5.98
CA TRP A 11 5.51 6.87 5.24
C TRP A 11 4.43 5.80 5.45
N ALA A 12 4.78 4.51 5.42
CA ALA A 12 3.85 3.42 5.71
C ALA A 12 3.29 3.50 7.14
N GLY A 13 4.10 3.92 8.12
CA GLY A 13 3.64 4.18 9.48
C GLY A 13 2.62 5.31 9.56
N ILE A 14 2.89 6.44 8.91
CA ILE A 14 1.97 7.60 8.86
C ILE A 14 0.65 7.21 8.18
N ALA A 15 0.73 6.55 7.02
CA ALA A 15 -0.44 6.05 6.30
C ALA A 15 -1.23 5.01 7.12
N GLY A 16 -0.54 4.17 7.89
CA GLY A 16 -1.15 3.21 8.80
C GLY A 16 -1.94 3.88 9.92
N VAL A 17 -1.38 4.94 10.52
CA VAL A 17 -2.07 5.75 11.54
C VAL A 17 -3.29 6.45 10.94
N ASP A 18 -3.18 7.00 9.72
CA ASP A 18 -4.33 7.62 9.05
C ASP A 18 -5.49 6.65 8.83
N LYS A 19 -5.20 5.40 8.43
CA LYS A 19 -6.24 4.37 8.25
C LYS A 19 -7.06 4.13 9.53
N LEU A 20 -6.43 4.24 10.69
CA LEU A 20 -7.04 3.89 11.98
C LEU A 20 -7.60 5.09 12.76
N VAL A 21 -7.00 6.28 12.62
CA VAL A 21 -7.25 7.41 13.52
C VAL A 21 -7.82 8.63 12.79
N LEU A 22 -7.16 9.10 11.72
CA LEU A 22 -7.51 10.39 11.10
C LEU A 22 -8.49 10.27 9.92
N GLN A 23 -8.49 9.15 9.19
CA GLN A 23 -9.31 8.90 8.00
C GLN A 23 -9.29 10.04 6.95
N THR A 24 -8.15 10.71 6.76
CA THR A 24 -7.97 11.72 5.70
C THR A 24 -7.84 11.11 4.31
N HIS A 25 -7.83 9.77 4.21
CA HIS A 25 -7.69 8.99 2.98
C HIS A 25 -6.31 9.07 2.33
N ILE A 26 -5.28 9.58 3.03
CA ILE A 26 -3.89 9.52 2.54
C ILE A 26 -3.34 8.09 2.54
N HIS A 27 -3.98 7.20 3.31
CA HIS A 27 -3.69 5.78 3.36
C HIS A 27 -4.09 5.03 2.08
N ARG A 28 -4.81 5.68 1.15
CA ARG A 28 -5.24 5.04 -0.09
C ARG A 28 -4.05 4.71 -1.01
N PRO A 29 -4.13 3.61 -1.78
CA PRO A 29 -3.10 3.16 -2.72
C PRO A 29 -2.64 4.22 -3.72
N ILE A 30 -3.53 5.07 -4.21
CA ILE A 30 -3.16 6.11 -5.19
C ILE A 30 -2.20 7.15 -4.58
N VAL A 31 -2.44 7.54 -3.33
CA VAL A 31 -1.61 8.51 -2.60
C VAL A 31 -0.33 7.83 -2.14
N THR A 32 -0.45 6.64 -1.54
CA THR A 32 0.72 5.89 -1.06
C THR A 32 1.66 5.48 -2.21
N GLY A 33 1.11 5.08 -3.36
CA GLY A 33 1.89 4.75 -4.55
C GLY A 33 2.64 5.95 -5.14
N LEU A 34 2.01 7.13 -5.15
CA LEU A 34 2.67 8.37 -5.55
C LEU A 34 3.89 8.68 -4.66
N ILE A 35 3.71 8.64 -3.34
CA ILE A 35 4.79 8.98 -2.39
C ILE A 35 5.90 7.93 -2.41
N VAL A 36 5.56 6.64 -2.51
CA VAL A 36 6.56 5.58 -2.66
C VAL A 36 7.33 5.73 -3.98
N GLY A 37 6.65 6.08 -5.08
CA GLY A 37 7.27 6.42 -6.36
C GLY A 37 8.26 7.58 -6.25
N LEU A 38 7.89 8.65 -5.54
CA LEU A 38 8.77 9.79 -5.27
C LEU A 38 10.01 9.38 -4.45
N ILE A 39 9.84 8.55 -3.42
CA ILE A 39 10.96 8.10 -2.57
C ILE A 39 11.92 7.18 -3.35
N LEU A 40 11.37 6.32 -4.22
CA LEU A 40 12.16 5.37 -4.99
C LEU A 40 12.69 5.92 -6.32
N GLY A 41 12.22 7.10 -6.75
CA GLY A 41 12.71 7.82 -7.93
C GLY A 41 11.97 7.49 -9.23
N ASP A 42 10.85 6.77 -9.17
CA ASP A 42 10.00 6.46 -10.32
C ASP A 42 8.52 6.75 -10.00
N VAL A 43 8.13 8.00 -10.25
CA VAL A 43 6.79 8.50 -9.96
C VAL A 43 5.75 7.93 -10.91
N ASN A 44 6.11 7.69 -12.18
CA ASN A 44 5.18 7.18 -13.18
C ASN A 44 4.76 5.74 -12.84
N THR A 45 5.74 4.87 -12.59
CA THR A 45 5.45 3.51 -12.15
C THR A 45 4.73 3.52 -10.80
N GLY A 46 5.14 4.41 -9.88
CA GLY A 46 4.47 4.59 -8.59
C GLY A 46 2.98 4.93 -8.69
N LEU A 47 2.64 5.90 -9.53
CA LEU A 47 1.27 6.37 -9.72
C LEU A 47 0.42 5.34 -10.47
N ILE A 48 0.95 4.70 -11.51
CA ILE A 48 0.22 3.67 -12.27
C ILE A 48 -0.06 2.45 -11.37
N THR A 49 0.92 1.98 -10.60
CA THR A 49 0.71 0.87 -9.67
C THR A 49 -0.25 1.24 -8.54
N GLY A 50 -0.11 2.44 -7.96
CA GLY A 50 -1.03 2.95 -6.94
C GLY A 50 -2.47 3.07 -7.44
N ALA A 51 -2.69 3.60 -8.64
CA ALA A 51 -4.00 3.67 -9.28
C ALA A 51 -4.58 2.28 -9.59
N THR A 52 -3.74 1.34 -10.00
CA THR A 52 -4.19 -0.04 -10.27
C THR A 52 -4.64 -0.72 -8.98
N LEU A 53 -3.86 -0.60 -7.90
CA LEU A 53 -4.21 -1.12 -6.57
C LEU A 53 -5.47 -0.45 -6.01
N GLU A 54 -5.64 0.83 -6.27
CA GLU A 54 -6.84 1.57 -5.90
C GLU A 54 -8.11 0.99 -6.56
N LEU A 55 -8.03 0.65 -7.85
CA LEU A 55 -9.13 0.01 -8.57
C LEU A 55 -9.45 -1.38 -8.01
N VAL A 56 -8.44 -2.15 -7.59
CA VAL A 56 -8.64 -3.47 -6.96
C VAL A 56 -9.37 -3.35 -5.62
N TRP A 57 -9.13 -2.28 -4.85
CA TRP A 57 -9.69 -2.11 -3.51
C TRP A 57 -10.82 -1.10 -3.40
N ILE A 58 -11.33 -0.58 -4.53
CA ILE A 58 -12.40 0.44 -4.52
C ILE A 58 -13.69 -0.04 -3.84
N GLY A 59 -13.95 -1.35 -3.85
CA GLY A 59 -15.09 -1.98 -3.17
C GLY A 59 -14.76 -2.61 -1.81
N ALA A 60 -13.51 -2.51 -1.36
CA ALA A 60 -13.05 -3.14 -0.13
C ALA A 60 -13.38 -2.25 1.08
N VAL A 61 -14.62 -2.33 1.57
CA VAL A 61 -15.12 -1.56 2.71
C VAL A 61 -15.27 -2.47 3.94
N ALA A 62 -14.87 -1.98 5.11
CA ALA A 62 -15.05 -2.69 6.37
C ALA A 62 -16.53 -2.68 6.79
N ILE A 63 -17.13 -3.86 6.98
CA ILE A 63 -18.53 -4.01 7.39
C ILE A 63 -18.60 -5.07 8.50
N GLY A 64 -19.21 -4.73 9.64
CA GLY A 64 -19.56 -5.70 10.67
C GLY A 64 -18.37 -6.48 11.27
N GLY A 65 -17.26 -5.81 11.57
CA GLY A 65 -16.05 -6.44 12.14
C GLY A 65 -15.20 -7.23 11.13
N ALA A 66 -15.72 -7.53 9.94
CA ALA A 66 -14.94 -8.07 8.84
C ALA A 66 -14.08 -6.95 8.23
N GLN A 67 -12.77 -7.02 8.49
CA GLN A 67 -11.81 -6.07 7.93
C GLN A 67 -11.28 -6.58 6.58
N PRO A 68 -11.40 -5.80 5.50
CA PRO A 68 -10.81 -6.13 4.21
C PRO A 68 -9.26 -6.14 4.31
N PRO A 69 -8.56 -6.73 3.31
CA PRO A 69 -7.10 -6.73 3.27
C PRO A 69 -6.50 -5.33 3.49
N ASN A 70 -5.32 -5.27 4.11
CA ASN A 70 -4.72 -4.00 4.47
C ASN A 70 -4.18 -3.26 3.23
N VAL A 71 -4.98 -2.33 2.72
CA VAL A 71 -4.70 -1.52 1.53
C VAL A 71 -3.44 -0.67 1.64
N VAL A 72 -3.02 -0.29 2.84
CA VAL A 72 -1.79 0.51 3.05
C VAL A 72 -0.56 -0.34 2.76
N ILE A 73 -0.50 -1.52 3.39
CA ILE A 73 0.65 -2.41 3.26
C ILE A 73 0.72 -2.98 1.85
N GLY A 74 -0.42 -3.39 1.29
CA GLY A 74 -0.45 -3.82 -0.11
C GLY A 74 -0.08 -2.68 -1.07
N GLY A 75 -0.56 -1.46 -0.83
CA GLY A 75 -0.23 -0.25 -1.59
C GLY A 75 1.28 0.02 -1.63
N VAL A 76 1.89 0.07 -0.45
CA VAL A 76 3.31 0.36 -0.29
C VAL A 76 4.19 -0.76 -0.84
N ILE A 77 3.91 -2.02 -0.49
CA ILE A 77 4.72 -3.16 -0.94
C ILE A 77 4.55 -3.41 -2.44
N GLY A 78 3.32 -3.38 -2.95
CA GLY A 78 3.04 -3.55 -4.38
C GLY A 78 3.75 -2.51 -5.22
N THR A 79 3.69 -1.24 -4.79
CA THR A 79 4.39 -0.15 -5.49
C THR A 79 5.91 -0.27 -5.40
N ALA A 80 6.45 -0.57 -4.21
CA ALA A 80 7.88 -0.73 -4.04
C ALA A 80 8.43 -1.89 -4.87
N LEU A 81 7.73 -3.02 -4.91
CA LEU A 81 8.09 -4.15 -5.74
C LEU A 81 8.07 -3.79 -7.22
N ALA A 82 7.02 -3.12 -7.70
CA ALA A 82 6.91 -2.73 -9.12
C ALA A 82 8.14 -1.93 -9.58
N ILE A 83 8.59 -0.99 -8.76
CA ILE A 83 9.73 -0.12 -9.05
C ILE A 83 11.06 -0.89 -8.93
N ILE A 84 11.25 -1.68 -7.87
CA ILE A 84 12.50 -2.39 -7.62
C ILE A 84 12.72 -3.52 -8.64
N THR A 85 11.67 -4.29 -8.94
CA THR A 85 11.75 -5.43 -9.87
C THR A 85 11.55 -5.03 -11.32
N LYS A 86 11.25 -3.74 -11.60
CA LYS A 86 10.92 -3.22 -12.93
C LYS A 86 9.89 -4.08 -13.66
N SER A 87 8.94 -4.60 -12.89
CA SER A 87 7.91 -5.52 -13.39
C SER A 87 6.65 -4.73 -13.72
N ASP A 88 5.80 -5.33 -14.55
CA ASP A 88 4.52 -4.73 -14.90
C ASP A 88 3.68 -4.49 -13.62
N PRO A 89 3.07 -3.30 -13.46
CA PRO A 89 2.15 -2.97 -12.37
C PRO A 89 1.08 -4.04 -12.12
N GLN A 90 0.56 -4.68 -13.16
CA GLN A 90 -0.45 -5.73 -13.03
C GLN A 90 0.08 -6.97 -12.33
N VAL A 91 1.33 -7.37 -12.62
CA VAL A 91 1.97 -8.53 -12.00
C VAL A 91 2.23 -8.26 -10.52
N THR A 92 2.64 -7.05 -10.18
CA THR A 92 2.98 -6.68 -8.81
C THR A 92 1.76 -6.43 -7.93
N VAL A 93 0.62 -6.06 -8.51
CA VAL A 93 -0.68 -6.07 -7.81
C VAL A 93 -1.03 -7.47 -7.30
N GLY A 94 -0.81 -8.51 -8.11
CA GLY A 94 -1.01 -9.90 -7.69
C GLY A 94 -0.13 -10.30 -6.51
N LEU A 95 1.11 -9.81 -6.47
CA LEU A 95 2.04 -10.04 -5.35
C LEU A 95 1.68 -9.22 -4.11
N ALA A 96 1.04 -8.06 -4.26
CA ALA A 96 0.65 -7.20 -3.15
C ALA A 96 -0.45 -7.81 -2.26
N VAL A 97 -1.33 -8.62 -2.84
CA VAL A 97 -2.50 -9.18 -2.14
C VAL A 97 -2.09 -10.09 -0.96
N PRO A 98 -1.19 -11.08 -1.10
CA PRO A 98 -0.72 -11.87 0.03
C PRO A 98 -0.19 -11.04 1.20
N PHE A 99 0.57 -9.98 0.94
CA PHE A 99 1.10 -9.12 2.00
C PHE A 99 0.00 -8.30 2.68
N ALA A 100 -0.97 -7.79 1.91
CA ALA A 100 -2.12 -7.07 2.45
C ALA A 100 -2.96 -7.97 3.37
N VAL A 101 -3.17 -9.23 2.99
CA VAL A 101 -3.88 -10.23 3.79
C VAL A 101 -3.08 -10.57 5.05
N ALA A 102 -1.79 -10.87 4.93
CA ALA A 102 -0.94 -11.21 6.08
C ALA A 102 -0.88 -10.06 7.09
N ALA A 103 -0.73 -8.82 6.62
CA ALA A 103 -0.73 -7.64 7.48
C ALA A 103 -2.08 -7.44 8.17
N GLN A 104 -3.20 -7.65 7.47
CA GLN A 104 -4.52 -7.56 8.10
C GLN A 104 -4.72 -8.67 9.13
N ALA A 105 -4.31 -9.91 8.85
CA ALA A 105 -4.39 -11.02 9.80
C ALA A 105 -3.58 -10.75 11.06
N LEU A 106 -2.37 -10.18 10.93
CA LEU A 106 -1.54 -9.79 12.07
C LEU A 106 -2.22 -8.70 12.92
N ILE A 107 -2.82 -7.69 12.27
CA ILE A 107 -3.59 -6.65 12.97
C ILE A 107 -4.77 -7.29 13.71
N THR A 108 -5.55 -8.13 13.04
CA THR A 108 -6.71 -8.82 13.66
C THR A 108 -6.30 -9.77 14.79
N LEU A 109 -5.07 -10.27 14.84
CA LEU A 109 -4.58 -11.08 15.96
C LEU A 109 -4.24 -10.23 17.19
N LEU A 110 -3.86 -8.96 16.99
CA LEU A 110 -3.42 -8.04 18.04
C LEU A 110 -4.59 -7.32 18.72
N TYR A 111 -5.81 -7.44 18.20
CA TYR A 111 -7.06 -6.85 18.71
C TYR A 111 -8.11 -7.93 18.93
#